data_AF-A0A2N6ER95-F1
#
_entry.id   AF-A0A2N6ER95-F1
#
_cell.length_a   1.000
_cell.length_b   1.000
_cell.length_c   1.000
_cell.angle_alpha   90.00
_cell.angle_beta   90.00
_cell.angle_gamma   90.00
#
_symmetry.space_group_name_H-M   'P 1'
#
loop_
_entity.id
_entity.type
_entity.pdbx_description
1 polymer ?
#
loop_
_entity_poly.entity_id
_entity_poly.type
_entity_poly.pdbx_seq_one_letter_code
_entity_poly.pdbx_strand_id
1 'polypeptide(L)'
;MVEIISETQRKALDMMSVARQILFHELHCPEERTLELAEGVDRLALAFEFVENPLGKVPLCPNCECFCLETFADGSFKCLSCDHQWA
;
A
#
# COMPACT_ATOMS: atom_id res chain seq x y z
N MET A 1 -24.86 -18.82 3.39
CA MET A 1 -24.76 -18.12 2.10
C MET A 1 -23.37 -18.41 1.55
N VAL A 2 -23.26 -19.14 0.45
CA VAL A 2 -21.97 -19.33 -0.23
C VAL A 2 -21.78 -18.12 -1.11
N GLU A 3 -20.92 -17.18 -0.71
CA GLU A 3 -20.54 -16.05 -1.56
C GLU A 3 -19.74 -16.61 -2.74
N ILE A 4 -20.35 -16.60 -3.93
CA ILE A 4 -19.71 -17.05 -5.16
C ILE A 4 -18.82 -15.90 -5.63
N ILE A 5 -17.52 -16.04 -5.45
CA ILE A 5 -16.51 -15.16 -6.04
C ILE A 5 -16.73 -15.15 -7.56
N SER A 6 -17.15 -14.01 -8.09
CA SER A 6 -17.33 -13.81 -9.53
C SER A 6 -16.01 -14.00 -10.29
N GLU A 7 -16.08 -14.29 -11.58
CA GLU A 7 -14.89 -14.44 -12.43
C GLU A 7 -14.01 -13.18 -12.41
N THR A 8 -14.62 -11.99 -12.36
CA THR A 8 -13.92 -10.71 -12.23
C THR A 8 -13.18 -10.59 -10.90
N GLN A 9 -13.82 -10.98 -9.80
CA GLN A 9 -13.17 -10.97 -8.48
C GLN A 9 -12.02 -11.98 -8.42
N ARG A 10 -12.16 -13.14 -9.06
CA ARG A 10 -11.07 -14.13 -9.16
C ARG A 10 -9.88 -13.57 -9.93
N LYS A 11 -10.12 -12.93 -11.08
CA LYS A 11 -9.06 -12.26 -11.86
C LYS A 11 -8.36 -11.16 -11.05
N ALA A 12 -9.13 -10.36 -10.30
CA ALA A 12 -8.56 -9.35 -9.43
C ALA A 12 -7.69 -9.98 -8.33
N LEU A 13 -8.14 -11.06 -7.69
CA LEU A 13 -7.36 -11.78 -6.68
C LEU A 13 -6.07 -12.40 -7.24
N ASP A 14 -6.10 -12.96 -8.44
CA ASP A 14 -4.91 -13.49 -9.10
C ASP A 14 -3.90 -12.38 -9.42
N MET A 15 -4.37 -11.24 -9.95
CA MET A 15 -3.52 -10.07 -10.20
C MET A 15 -2.90 -9.54 -8.92
N MET A 16 -3.66 -9.50 -7.83
CA MET A 16 -3.18 -9.12 -6.50
C MET A 16 -2.16 -10.12 -5.95
N SER A 17 -2.33 -11.42 -6.17
CA SER A 17 -1.35 -12.43 -5.76
C SER A 17 -0.01 -12.23 -6.47
N VAL A 18 -0.02 -11.99 -7.79
CA VAL A 18 1.18 -11.72 -8.59
C VAL A 18 1.85 -10.42 -8.15
N ALA A 19 1.08 -9.35 -7.97
CA ALA A 19 1.57 -8.08 -7.47
C ALA A 19 2.27 -8.22 -6.10
N ARG A 20 1.77 -9.08 -5.22
CA ARG A 20 2.34 -9.31 -3.88
C ARG A 20 3.69 -10.00 -3.96
N GLN A 21 3.84 -10.93 -4.89
CA GLN A 21 5.12 -11.61 -5.13
C GLN A 21 6.16 -10.63 -5.67
N ILE A 22 5.78 -9.75 -6.60
CA ILE A 22 6.65 -8.69 -7.12
C ILE A 22 7.05 -7.76 -5.98
N LEU A 23 6.09 -7.23 -5.21
CA LEU A 23 6.36 -6.35 -4.08
C LEU A 23 7.33 -6.97 -3.08
N PHE A 24 7.10 -8.23 -2.69
CA PHE A 24 7.95 -8.93 -1.74
C PHE A 24 9.37 -9.15 -2.29
N HIS A 25 9.49 -9.56 -3.56
CA HIS A 25 10.77 -9.72 -4.22
C HIS A 25 11.54 -8.40 -4.25
N GLU A 26 10.89 -7.34 -4.74
CA GLU A 26 11.50 -6.02 -4.86
C GLU A 26 11.93 -5.47 -3.50
N LEU A 27 11.10 -5.57 -2.46
CA LEU A 27 11.46 -5.09 -1.12
C LEU A 27 12.71 -5.78 -0.52
N HIS A 28 13.00 -7.02 -0.89
CA HIS A 28 14.07 -7.82 -0.31
C HIS A 28 15.26 -8.05 -1.25
N CYS A 29 15.19 -7.63 -2.52
CA CYS A 29 16.30 -7.73 -3.44
C CYS A 29 17.33 -6.61 -3.18
N PRO A 30 18.65 -6.91 -3.10
CA PRO A 30 19.69 -5.93 -2.75
C PRO A 30 20.23 -5.11 -3.93
N GLU A 31 19.68 -5.24 -5.14
CA GLU A 31 20.19 -4.54 -6.31
C GLU A 31 19.86 -3.03 -6.29
N GLU A 32 20.67 -2.23 -6.98
CA GLU A 32 20.50 -0.79 -7.15
C GLU A 32 19.12 -0.49 -7.75
N ARG A 33 18.16 -0.14 -6.89
CA ARG A 33 16.80 0.19 -7.35
C ARG A 33 16.83 1.54 -8.04
N THR A 34 16.21 1.60 -9.22
CA THR A 34 15.87 2.89 -9.82
C THR A 34 14.80 3.58 -8.98
N LEU A 35 14.76 4.91 -9.02
CA LEU A 35 13.77 5.71 -8.29
C LEU A 35 12.34 5.28 -8.66
N GLU A 36 12.12 5.02 -9.95
CA GLU A 36 10.84 4.60 -10.51
C GLU A 36 10.37 3.24 -9.97
N LEU A 37 11.30 2.33 -9.70
CA LEU A 37 10.99 1.02 -9.13
C LEU A 37 10.57 1.15 -7.66
N ALA A 38 11.26 1.99 -6.89
CA ALA A 38 10.90 2.29 -5.51
C ALA A 38 9.51 2.95 -5.42
N GLU A 39 9.23 3.94 -6.29
CA GLU A 39 7.91 4.58 -6.36
C GLU A 39 6.80 3.59 -6.77
N GLY A 40 7.09 2.69 -7.72
CA GLY A 40 6.16 1.65 -8.15
C GLY A 40 5.80 0.67 -7.03
N VAL A 41 6.80 0.25 -6.24
CA VAL A 41 6.65 -0.61 -5.06
C VAL A 41 5.80 0.06 -3.99
N ASP A 42 6.05 1.34 -3.68
CA ASP A 42 5.26 2.09 -2.69
C ASP A 42 3.79 2.22 -3.10
N ARG A 43 3.52 2.54 -4.38
CA ARG A 43 2.15 2.60 -4.90
C ARG A 43 1.45 1.24 -4.87
N LEU A 44 2.20 0.17 -5.09
CA LEU A 44 1.65 -1.18 -5.06
C LEU A 44 1.30 -1.62 -3.64
N ALA A 45 2.15 -1.31 -2.66
CA ALA A 45 1.86 -1.51 -1.25
C ALA A 45 0.58 -0.78 -0.82
N LEU A 46 0.40 0.46 -1.28
CA LEU A 46 -0.81 1.24 -1.02
C LEU A 46 -2.07 0.58 -1.60
N ALA A 47 -2.00 0.05 -2.82
CA ALA A 47 -3.11 -0.63 -3.45
C ALA A 47 -3.54 -1.89 -2.67
N PHE A 48 -2.60 -2.61 -2.05
CA PHE A 48 -2.93 -3.74 -1.17
C PHE A 48 -3.73 -3.31 0.04
N GLU A 49 -3.29 -2.24 0.70
CA GLU A 49 -3.94 -1.74 1.91
C GLU A 49 -5.41 -1.36 1.65
N PHE A 50 -5.70 -0.68 0.54
CA PHE A 50 -7.06 -0.33 0.14
C PHE A 50 -7.96 -1.55 -0.13
N VAL A 51 -7.40 -2.61 -0.71
CA VAL A 51 -8.16 -3.84 -0.99
C VAL A 51 -8.38 -4.67 0.27
N GLU A 52 -7.42 -4.70 1.18
CA GLU A 52 -7.52 -5.42 2.45
C GLU A 52 -8.39 -4.69 3.48
N ASN A 53 -8.49 -3.36 3.39
CA ASN A 53 -9.31 -2.52 4.24
C ASN A 53 -10.35 -1.70 3.44
N PRO A 54 -11.31 -2.36 2.75
CA PRO A 54 -12.23 -1.68 1.82
C PRO A 54 -13.21 -0.71 2.49
N LEU A 55 -13.39 -0.83 3.80
CA LEU A 55 -14.22 0.07 4.62
C LEU A 55 -13.37 0.95 5.56
N GLY A 56 -12.05 0.73 5.59
CA GLY A 56 -11.13 1.50 6.40
C GLY A 56 -10.84 2.84 5.74
N LYS A 57 -10.87 3.93 6.50
CA LYS A 57 -10.22 5.15 6.06
C LYS A 57 -8.72 4.88 6.12
N VAL A 58 -8.07 4.75 4.97
CA VAL A 58 -6.62 4.65 4.85
C VAL A 58 -6.07 6.09 4.86
N PRO A 59 -5.54 6.59 5.99
CA PRO A 59 -4.96 7.93 6.02
C PRO A 59 -3.73 7.96 5.12
N LEU A 60 -3.71 8.90 4.17
CA LEU A 60 -2.54 9.16 3.33
C LEU A 60 -1.89 10.46 3.78
N CYS A 61 -0.56 10.53 3.67
CA CYS A 61 0.12 11.79 3.84
C CYS A 61 -0.38 12.81 2.79
N PRO A 62 -0.90 13.98 3.19
CA PRO A 62 -1.41 14.96 2.23
C PRO A 62 -0.32 15.63 1.38
N ASN A 63 0.97 15.41 1.68
CA ASN A 63 2.08 15.99 0.94
C ASN A 63 2.70 15.02 -0.09
N CYS A 64 2.91 13.76 0.29
CA CYS A 64 3.55 12.77 -0.60
C CYS A 64 2.66 11.58 -0.95
N GLU A 65 1.41 11.56 -0.47
CA GLU A 65 0.44 10.47 -0.68
C GLU A 65 0.91 9.08 -0.21
N CYS A 66 1.98 9.02 0.58
CA CYS A 66 2.52 7.80 1.16
C CYS A 66 1.67 7.34 2.37
N PHE A 67 1.61 6.02 2.56
CA PHE A 67 0.93 5.35 3.67
C PHE A 67 1.87 5.03 4.85
N CYS A 68 3.17 5.29 4.73
CA CYS A 68 4.13 5.04 5.80
C CYS A 68 3.96 6.10 6.90
N LEU A 69 3.12 5.83 7.91
CA LEU A 69 2.71 6.80 8.92
C LEU A 69 2.90 6.30 10.36
N GLU A 70 3.21 7.22 11.27
CA GLU A 70 3.09 7.06 12.72
C GLU A 70 1.84 7.80 13.22
N THR A 71 1.04 7.15 14.07
CA THR A 71 -0.15 7.75 14.67
C THR A 71 0.10 8.02 16.15
N PHE A 72 -0.14 9.25 16.60
CA PHE A 72 0.06 9.66 17.98
C PHE A 72 -1.25 9.58 18.80
N ALA A 73 -1.11 9.52 20.12
CA ALA A 73 -2.24 9.40 21.05
C ALA A 73 -3.19 10.62 21.04
N ASP A 74 -2.72 11.76 20.55
CA ASP A 74 -3.53 12.97 20.37
C ASP A 74 -4.33 12.99 19.05
N GLY A 75 -4.21 11.94 18.25
CA GLY A 75 -4.86 11.81 16.94
C GLY A 75 -4.07 12.43 15.78
N SER A 76 -2.89 12.99 16.03
CA SER A 76 -2.02 13.49 14.97
C SER A 76 -1.29 12.35 14.24
N PHE A 77 -0.83 12.65 13.03
CA PHE A 77 -0.10 11.74 12.16
C PHE A 77 1.25 12.35 11.79
N LYS A 78 2.27 11.51 11.66
CA LYS A 78 3.56 11.84 11.03
C LYS A 78 3.82 10.88 9.87
N CYS A 79 4.15 11.43 8.70
CA CYS A 79 4.65 10.63 7.59
C CYS A 79 6.10 10.24 7.85
N LEU A 80 6.40 8.94 7.81
CA LEU A 80 7.75 8.39 7.93
C LEU A 80 8.54 8.46 6.62
N SER A 81 7.89 8.82 5.50
CA SER A 81 8.53 9.00 4.19
C SER A 81 9.03 10.44 3.96
N CYS A 82 8.23 11.46 4.33
CA CYS A 82 8.58 12.87 4.10
C CYS A 82 8.61 13.73 5.37
N ASP A 83 8.49 13.12 6.55
CA ASP A 83 8.46 13.78 7.87
C ASP A 83 7.32 14.80 8.09
N HIS A 84 6.39 14.93 7.14
CA HIS A 84 5.24 15.82 7.27
C HIS A 84 4.31 15.39 8.42
N GLN A 85 3.84 16.36 9.21
CA GLN A 85 2.93 16.15 10.33
C GLN A 85 1.59 16.86 10.10
N TRP A 86 0.47 16.20 10.43
CA TRP A 86 -0.87 16.78 10.35
C TRP A 86 -1.81 16.18 11.41
N ALA A 87 -3.00 16.79 11.57
CA ALA A 87 -4.05 16.36 12.50
C ALA A 87 -5.39 16.22 11.76
#